data_AF-A0A0F9K5E8-F1
#
_entry.id   AF-A0A0F9K5E8-F1
#
_cell.length_a   1.000
_cell.length_b   1.000
_cell.length_c   1.000
_cell.angle_alpha   90.00
_cell.angle_beta   90.00
_cell.angle_gamma   90.00
#
_symmetry.space_group_name_H-M   'P 1'
#
loop_
_entity.id
_entity.type
_entity.pdbx_description
1 polymer ?
#
loop_
_entity_poly.entity_id
_entity_poly.type
_entity_poly.pdbx_seq_one_letter_code
_entity_poly.pdbx_strand_id
1 'polypeptide(L)'
;MNIAEEYRKFCESRSIPFTQENHVRPYDNTTLFCPAGMQQFKPQFHDSEYKGKTVANIQPCIRLNDYDEIADGTHLLYFNMIGLFSFRHLSLQEAIDFWMTFVQKVLKLKVDYITIHPEQLENWRHLYDQYQIEIRTDPECTWTDGTTATAYCTEFYINDIEIGNIVNPGGDCIDVGFGYERLDHLVNGVKLDNRVAIMKETLCVMIDSGFSPGPTKQGSIVRRLIRDYSKLTEVNPEDPHYDIIKAEQDRQRAQQEKYHILNKAKRRQRKDREWWKNTHGIDLDLL
;
A
#
# COMPACT_ATOMS: atom_id res chain seq x y z
N MET A 1 14.45 7.50 -15.50
CA MET A 1 14.76 8.42 -14.37
C MET A 1 14.55 7.67 -13.08
N ASN A 2 15.46 7.76 -12.10
CA ASN A 2 15.26 7.11 -10.80
C ASN A 2 14.48 8.07 -9.89
N ILE A 3 13.19 7.81 -9.68
CA ILE A 3 12.30 8.71 -8.92
C ILE A 3 12.73 8.81 -7.45
N ALA A 4 13.20 7.73 -6.84
CA ALA A 4 13.62 7.72 -5.44
C ALA A 4 14.82 8.65 -5.21
N GLU A 5 15.78 8.63 -6.14
CA GLU A 5 16.96 9.48 -6.09
C GLU A 5 16.61 10.96 -6.35
N GLU A 6 15.73 11.23 -7.31
CA GLU A 6 15.25 12.59 -7.56
C GLU A 6 14.46 13.14 -6.37
N TYR A 7 13.62 12.33 -5.72
CA TYR A 7 12.88 12.73 -4.54
C TYR A 7 13.81 13.01 -3.35
N ARG A 8 14.79 12.12 -3.09
CA ARG A 8 15.83 12.34 -2.08
C ARG A 8 16.52 13.69 -2.28
N LYS A 9 17.04 13.96 -3.48
CA LYS A 9 17.71 15.24 -3.80
C LYS A 9 16.77 16.44 -3.62
N PHE A 10 15.50 16.29 -3.99
CA PHE A 10 14.49 17.35 -3.88
C PHE A 10 14.16 17.71 -2.42
N CYS A 11 14.12 16.70 -1.53
CA CYS A 11 13.99 16.88 -0.09
C CYS A 11 15.25 17.51 0.52
N GLU A 12 16.44 17.00 0.17
CA GLU A 12 17.72 17.51 0.65
C GLU A 12 17.93 18.97 0.28
N SER A 13 17.58 19.38 -0.95
CA SER A 13 17.67 20.80 -1.38
C SER A 13 16.74 21.74 -0.60
N ARG A 14 15.77 21.19 0.15
CA ARG A 14 14.83 21.91 1.02
C ARG A 14 15.10 21.68 2.50
N SER A 15 16.22 21.03 2.85
CA SER A 15 16.56 20.68 4.23
C SER A 15 15.49 19.81 4.92
N ILE A 16 14.79 18.98 4.15
CA ILE A 16 13.80 18.01 4.66
C ILE A 16 14.53 16.66 4.83
N PRO A 17 14.61 16.11 6.06
CA PRO A 17 15.17 14.78 6.28
C PRO A 17 14.40 13.73 5.48
N PHE A 18 15.15 12.84 4.82
CA PHE A 18 14.60 11.78 3.97
C PHE A 18 15.05 10.41 4.47
N THR A 19 14.11 9.46 4.61
CA THR A 19 14.41 8.05 4.85
C THR A 19 13.83 7.15 3.76
N GLN A 20 14.48 6.02 3.50
CA GLN A 20 13.92 5.00 2.62
C GLN A 20 13.85 3.70 3.41
N GLU A 21 12.63 3.25 3.66
CA GLU A 21 12.37 2.04 4.41
C GLU A 21 12.46 0.82 3.48
N ASN A 22 12.70 -0.36 4.05
CA ASN A 22 12.89 -1.61 3.30
C ASN A 22 12.01 -2.75 3.81
N HIS A 23 10.98 -2.45 4.61
CA HIS A 23 10.12 -3.47 5.20
C HIS A 23 8.66 -3.05 5.20
N VAL A 24 7.78 -4.06 5.21
CA VAL A 24 6.32 -3.89 5.34
C VAL A 24 5.83 -4.21 6.77
N ARG A 25 6.73 -4.25 7.75
CA ARG A 25 6.36 -4.45 9.16
C ARG A 25 5.49 -3.29 9.65
N PRO A 26 4.40 -3.56 10.36
CA PRO A 26 3.57 -2.50 10.91
C PRO A 26 4.30 -1.80 12.07
N TYR A 27 4.09 -0.50 12.21
CA TYR A 27 4.65 0.31 13.31
C TYR A 27 3.79 0.26 14.58
N ASP A 28 2.56 -0.28 14.48
CA ASP A 28 1.63 -0.47 15.59
C ASP A 28 0.88 -1.81 15.46
N ASN A 29 0.02 -2.13 16.43
CA ASN A 29 -0.78 -3.37 16.42
C ASN A 29 -2.14 -3.22 15.72
N THR A 30 -2.41 -2.08 15.06
CA THR A 30 -3.71 -1.80 14.42
C THR A 30 -3.82 -2.45 13.05
N THR A 31 -2.69 -2.77 12.40
CA THR A 31 -2.65 -3.39 11.08
C THR A 31 -1.75 -4.63 11.04
N LEU A 32 -1.97 -5.50 10.04
CA LEU A 32 -1.13 -6.68 9.83
C LEU A 32 0.21 -6.33 9.16
N PHE A 33 0.18 -5.38 8.22
CA PHE A 33 1.33 -4.86 7.47
C PHE A 33 1.26 -3.34 7.49
N CYS A 34 2.37 -2.66 7.15
CA CYS A 34 2.38 -1.21 7.01
C CYS A 34 1.51 -0.80 5.79
N PRO A 35 0.41 -0.04 5.96
CA PRO A 35 -0.48 0.30 4.86
C PRO A 35 -0.16 1.65 4.18
N ALA A 36 0.63 2.50 4.87
CA ALA A 36 0.94 3.86 4.47
C ALA A 36 2.19 4.38 5.22
N GLY A 37 2.92 5.31 4.61
CA GLY A 37 4.10 5.95 5.19
C GLY A 37 3.84 6.65 6.52
N MET A 38 2.63 7.18 6.73
CA MET A 38 2.24 7.91 7.93
C MET A 38 2.17 7.08 9.21
N GLN A 39 2.09 5.74 9.11
CA GLN A 39 1.78 4.90 10.27
C GLN A 39 2.77 5.08 11.43
N GLN A 40 4.05 5.23 11.11
CA GLN A 40 5.12 5.48 12.09
C GLN A 40 5.01 6.84 12.80
N PHE A 41 4.21 7.76 12.26
CA PHE A 41 4.03 9.13 12.72
C PHE A 41 2.67 9.40 13.39
N LYS A 42 1.82 8.38 13.55
CA LYS A 42 0.52 8.50 14.23
C LYS A 42 0.61 9.25 15.57
N PRO A 43 1.57 8.96 16.48
CA PRO A 43 1.68 9.69 17.74
C PRO A 43 1.87 11.20 17.58
N GLN A 44 2.64 11.63 16.59
CA GLN A 44 2.95 13.03 16.31
C GLN A 44 1.75 13.79 15.73
N PHE A 45 0.91 13.12 14.95
CA PHE A 45 -0.35 13.71 14.47
C PHE A 45 -1.31 13.99 15.63
N HIS A 46 -1.38 13.09 16.63
CA HIS A 46 -2.29 13.21 17.77
C HIS A 46 -1.78 14.11 18.90
N ASP A 47 -0.47 14.32 19.02
CA ASP A 47 0.10 15.21 20.03
C ASP A 47 0.04 16.68 19.58
N SER A 48 -0.92 17.44 20.11
CA SER A 48 -1.10 18.87 19.79
C SER A 48 0.06 19.75 20.27
N GLU A 49 0.84 19.29 21.26
CA GLU A 49 2.02 20.01 21.76
C GLU A 49 3.27 19.70 20.94
N TYR A 50 3.25 18.63 20.14
CA TYR A 50 4.35 18.27 19.26
C TYR A 50 4.46 19.28 18.11
N LYS A 51 5.49 20.13 18.20
CA LYS A 51 5.92 21.06 17.16
C LYS A 51 7.12 20.46 16.42
N GLY A 52 6.81 19.56 15.50
CA GLY A 52 7.80 18.78 14.76
C GLY A 52 8.32 19.45 13.51
N LYS A 53 9.41 18.89 12.97
CA LYS A 53 9.93 19.24 11.64
C LYS A 53 9.23 18.39 10.57
N THR A 54 9.16 18.93 9.36
CA THR A 54 8.76 18.15 8.18
C THR A 54 9.77 17.06 7.89
N VAL A 55 9.30 15.86 7.59
CA VAL A 55 10.11 14.70 7.19
C VAL A 55 9.52 14.06 5.94
N ALA A 56 10.35 13.38 5.16
CA ALA A 56 9.95 12.67 3.96
C ALA A 56 10.41 11.22 4.01
N ASN A 57 9.66 10.31 3.39
CA ASN A 57 10.10 8.93 3.25
C ASN A 57 9.69 8.28 1.92
N ILE A 58 10.24 7.10 1.66
CA ILE A 58 9.62 6.10 0.78
C ILE A 58 9.35 4.86 1.63
N GLN A 59 8.08 4.50 1.77
CA GLN A 59 7.61 3.40 2.59
C GLN A 59 7.09 2.25 1.71
N PRO A 60 7.67 1.03 1.82
CA PRO A 60 7.06 -0.21 1.38
C PRO A 60 5.70 -0.42 2.08
N CYS A 61 4.62 -0.55 1.31
CA CYS A 61 3.26 -0.70 1.80
C CYS A 61 2.60 -1.99 1.29
N ILE A 62 1.72 -2.57 2.10
CA ILE A 62 0.81 -3.63 1.65
C ILE A 62 -0.64 -3.24 1.93
N ARG A 63 -1.49 -3.30 0.89
CA ARG A 63 -2.94 -3.14 0.99
C ARG A 63 -3.63 -4.44 0.58
N LEU A 64 -4.26 -5.10 1.57
CA LEU A 64 -4.93 -6.38 1.35
C LEU A 64 -6.39 -6.23 0.89
N ASN A 65 -6.98 -5.04 1.03
CA ASN A 65 -8.35 -4.79 0.57
C ASN A 65 -8.44 -4.94 -0.95
N ASP A 66 -7.35 -4.64 -1.64
CA ASP A 66 -7.26 -4.62 -3.10
C ASP A 66 -6.99 -6.03 -3.66
N TYR A 67 -6.95 -7.08 -2.83
CA TYR A 67 -6.51 -8.43 -3.19
C TYR A 67 -7.29 -9.07 -4.34
N ASP A 68 -8.60 -8.82 -4.39
CA ASP A 68 -9.45 -9.37 -5.44
C ASP A 68 -9.41 -8.53 -6.73
N GLU A 69 -8.89 -7.29 -6.65
CA GLU A 69 -8.80 -6.31 -7.75
C GLU A 69 -7.42 -6.25 -8.41
N ILE A 70 -6.46 -7.04 -7.91
CA ILE A 70 -5.09 -7.08 -8.44
C ILE A 70 -5.06 -7.43 -9.93
N ALA A 71 -4.16 -6.77 -10.67
CA ALA A 71 -3.95 -6.91 -12.12
C ALA A 71 -5.03 -6.29 -13.03
N ASP A 72 -5.83 -5.35 -12.52
CA ASP A 72 -6.68 -4.48 -13.34
C ASP A 72 -5.91 -3.31 -14.02
N GLY A 73 -4.62 -3.18 -13.71
CA GLY A 73 -3.73 -2.16 -14.27
C GLY A 73 -3.51 -0.95 -13.37
N THR A 74 -4.12 -0.87 -12.18
CA THR A 74 -3.91 0.24 -11.23
C THR A 74 -3.79 -0.21 -9.77
N HIS A 75 -4.31 -1.39 -9.42
CA HIS A 75 -4.23 -1.96 -8.08
C HIS A 75 -3.01 -2.87 -7.89
N LEU A 76 -2.28 -2.59 -6.81
CA LEU A 76 -1.11 -3.33 -6.37
C LEU A 76 -1.35 -3.85 -4.95
N LEU A 77 -0.87 -5.07 -4.65
CA LEU A 77 -0.83 -5.55 -3.26
C LEU A 77 0.31 -4.93 -2.48
N TYR A 78 1.46 -4.85 -3.13
CA TYR A 78 2.69 -4.24 -2.63
C TYR A 78 3.02 -3.05 -3.51
N PHE A 79 3.33 -1.92 -2.89
CA PHE A 79 3.76 -0.71 -3.59
C PHE A 79 4.59 0.15 -2.64
N ASN A 80 5.36 1.08 -3.19
CA ASN A 80 6.11 2.05 -2.42
C ASN A 80 5.35 3.38 -2.38
N MET A 81 5.13 3.92 -1.18
CA MET A 81 4.49 5.22 -0.99
C MET A 81 5.57 6.27 -0.76
N ILE A 82 5.60 7.30 -1.62
CA ILE A 82 6.43 8.49 -1.45
C ILE A 82 5.69 9.45 -0.51
N GLY A 83 6.27 9.71 0.66
CA GLY A 83 5.61 10.41 1.74
C GLY A 83 6.25 11.74 2.10
N LEU A 84 5.42 12.73 2.46
CA LEU A 84 5.82 13.99 3.09
C LEU A 84 4.92 14.23 4.30
N PHE A 85 5.51 14.32 5.49
CA PHE A 85 4.77 14.46 6.74
C PHE A 85 5.23 15.71 7.47
N SER A 86 4.29 16.55 7.84
CA SER A 86 4.53 17.82 8.51
C SER A 86 3.67 17.94 9.75
N PHE A 87 4.28 18.36 10.86
CA PHE A 87 3.62 18.45 12.16
C PHE A 87 3.61 19.91 12.61
N ARG A 88 2.57 20.67 12.23
CA ARG A 88 2.43 22.11 12.55
C ARG A 88 3.58 22.98 12.04
N HIS A 89 4.16 22.59 10.91
CA HIS A 89 5.28 23.30 10.28
C HIS A 89 4.89 23.88 8.91
N LEU A 90 4.67 23.04 7.91
CA LEU A 90 4.10 23.44 6.62
C LEU A 90 2.59 23.68 6.72
N SER A 91 2.14 24.75 6.08
CA SER A 91 0.76 24.97 5.67
C SER A 91 0.35 24.05 4.52
N LEU A 92 -0.97 23.94 4.28
CA LEU A 92 -1.50 23.20 3.13
C LEU A 92 -1.03 23.78 1.79
N GLN A 93 -0.94 25.12 1.67
CA GLN A 93 -0.40 25.77 0.48
C GLN A 93 1.05 25.33 0.21
N GLU A 94 1.91 25.35 1.23
CA GLU A 94 3.32 24.97 1.06
C GLU A 94 3.47 23.49 0.69
N ALA A 95 2.60 22.61 1.21
CA ALA A 95 2.56 21.21 0.81
C ALA A 95 2.12 21.03 -0.65
N ILE A 96 1.08 21.75 -1.09
CA ILE A 96 0.65 21.77 -2.49
C ILE A 96 1.79 22.27 -3.39
N ASP A 97 2.45 23.36 -3.00
CA ASP A 97 3.54 23.95 -3.78
C ASP A 97 4.74 23.01 -3.90
N PHE A 98 5.07 22.30 -2.82
CA PHE A 98 6.09 21.27 -2.81
C PHE A 98 5.79 20.18 -3.84
N TRP A 99 4.58 19.61 -3.80
CA TRP A 99 4.20 18.49 -4.67
C TRP A 99 3.99 18.89 -6.12
N MET A 100 3.37 20.04 -6.37
CA MET A 100 3.24 20.58 -7.73
C MET A 100 4.61 20.87 -8.35
N THR A 101 5.56 21.37 -7.55
CA THR A 101 6.94 21.56 -8.03
C THR A 101 7.61 20.21 -8.32
N PHE A 102 7.50 19.23 -7.43
CA PHE A 102 8.08 17.91 -7.66
C PHE A 102 7.50 17.25 -8.91
N VAL A 103 6.18 17.12 -9.00
CA VAL A 103 5.50 16.44 -10.10
C VAL A 103 5.72 17.18 -11.43
N GLN A 104 5.51 18.49 -11.48
CA GLN A 104 5.59 19.21 -12.75
C GLN A 104 7.00 19.62 -13.16
N LYS A 105 7.85 20.02 -12.21
CA LYS A 105 9.18 20.56 -12.53
C LYS A 105 10.27 19.51 -12.45
N VAL A 106 10.18 18.54 -11.53
CA VAL A 106 11.17 17.46 -11.43
C VAL A 106 10.76 16.29 -12.33
N LEU A 107 9.57 15.72 -12.13
CA LEU A 107 9.11 14.55 -12.90
C LEU A 107 8.64 14.89 -14.33
N LYS A 108 8.44 16.18 -14.63
CA LYS A 108 7.93 16.67 -15.92
C LYS A 108 6.56 16.12 -16.30
N LEU A 109 5.74 15.82 -15.31
CA LEU A 109 4.36 15.36 -15.49
C LEU A 109 3.38 16.52 -15.41
N LYS A 110 2.32 16.50 -16.21
CA LYS A 110 1.23 17.45 -16.11
C LYS A 110 0.09 16.80 -15.33
N VAL A 111 -0.33 17.41 -14.23
CA VAL A 111 -1.54 16.98 -13.52
C VAL A 111 -2.75 17.49 -14.30
N ASP A 112 -3.70 16.60 -14.58
CA ASP A 112 -4.87 16.92 -15.40
C ASP A 112 -5.96 17.59 -14.57
N TYR A 113 -6.27 16.99 -13.43
CA TYR A 113 -7.22 17.54 -12.46
C TYR A 113 -6.87 17.11 -11.04
N ILE A 114 -7.46 17.80 -10.08
CA ILE A 114 -7.48 17.41 -8.67
C ILE A 114 -8.91 17.25 -8.19
N THR A 115 -9.11 16.43 -7.17
CA THR A 115 -10.37 16.34 -6.43
C THR A 115 -10.24 17.03 -5.08
N ILE A 116 -11.33 17.64 -4.60
CA ILE A 116 -11.45 18.21 -3.26
C ILE A 116 -12.81 17.78 -2.70
N HIS A 117 -12.88 17.52 -1.40
CA HIS A 117 -14.15 17.27 -0.74
C HIS A 117 -15.11 18.47 -0.91
N PRO A 118 -16.41 18.26 -1.22
CA PRO A 118 -17.36 19.36 -1.38
C PRO A 118 -17.37 20.38 -0.23
N GLU A 119 -17.20 19.92 1.01
CA GLU A 119 -17.19 20.79 2.21
C GLU A 119 -15.92 21.65 2.34
N GLN A 120 -14.85 21.33 1.63
CA GLN A 120 -13.61 22.11 1.62
C GLN A 120 -13.38 22.91 0.33
N LEU A 121 -14.28 22.79 -0.66
CA LEU A 121 -14.10 23.44 -1.96
C LEU A 121 -13.87 24.95 -1.83
N GLU A 122 -14.70 25.64 -1.04
CA GLU A 122 -14.57 27.09 -0.83
C GLU A 122 -13.26 27.47 -0.12
N ASN A 123 -12.78 26.59 0.77
CA ASN A 123 -11.57 26.84 1.55
C ASN A 123 -10.30 26.50 0.78
N TRP A 124 -10.33 25.57 -0.17
CA TRP A 124 -9.11 25.00 -0.77
C TRP A 124 -8.96 25.31 -2.26
N ARG A 125 -10.03 25.70 -2.96
CA ARG A 125 -9.97 26.02 -4.40
C ARG A 125 -8.88 27.04 -4.73
N HIS A 126 -8.80 28.12 -3.95
CA HIS A 126 -7.86 29.21 -4.18
C HIS A 126 -6.39 28.78 -4.06
N LEU A 127 -6.10 27.68 -3.35
CA LEU A 127 -4.74 27.17 -3.18
C LEU A 127 -4.13 26.68 -4.51
N TYR A 128 -4.99 26.46 -5.52
CA TYR A 128 -4.64 25.94 -6.82
C TYR A 128 -4.63 26.99 -7.95
N ASP A 129 -4.99 28.24 -7.66
CA ASP A 129 -5.18 29.29 -8.69
C ASP A 129 -3.93 29.51 -9.57
N GLN A 130 -2.74 29.39 -8.98
CA GLN A 130 -1.46 29.56 -9.70
C GLN A 130 -1.14 28.42 -10.69
N TYR A 131 -1.80 27.26 -10.55
CA TYR A 131 -1.50 26.07 -11.34
C TYR A 131 -2.43 25.88 -12.55
N GLN A 132 -3.53 26.64 -12.63
CA GLN A 132 -4.53 26.55 -13.71
C GLN A 132 -5.00 25.09 -13.94
N ILE A 133 -5.18 24.36 -12.84
CA ILE A 133 -5.60 22.96 -12.85
C ILE A 133 -7.12 22.85 -12.73
N GLU A 134 -7.70 21.84 -13.39
CA GLU A 134 -9.12 21.54 -13.22
C GLU A 134 -9.38 21.01 -11.80
N ILE A 135 -10.44 21.53 -11.16
CA ILE A 135 -10.85 21.12 -9.82
C ILE A 135 -12.20 20.43 -9.93
N ARG A 136 -12.25 19.17 -9.49
CA ARG A 136 -13.46 18.37 -9.36
C ARG A 136 -13.79 18.19 -7.88
N THR A 137 -15.04 17.89 -7.58
CA THR A 137 -15.46 17.55 -6.22
C THR A 137 -15.64 16.06 -6.07
N ASP A 138 -15.19 15.50 -4.96
CA ASP A 138 -15.39 14.10 -4.62
C ASP A 138 -15.72 13.92 -3.13
N PRO A 139 -16.90 13.40 -2.76
CA PRO A 139 -17.24 13.08 -1.36
C PRO A 139 -16.29 12.06 -0.71
N GLU A 140 -15.58 11.24 -1.50
CA GLU A 140 -14.61 10.27 -1.00
C GLU A 140 -13.25 10.90 -0.64
N CYS A 141 -13.07 12.21 -0.86
CA CYS A 141 -11.91 13.00 -0.40
C CYS A 141 -11.86 13.16 1.13
N THR A 142 -11.99 12.06 1.85
CA THR A 142 -11.88 11.94 3.30
C THR A 142 -10.80 10.93 3.64
N TRP A 143 -10.21 11.08 4.81
CA TRP A 143 -9.13 10.23 5.28
C TRP A 143 -9.33 9.90 6.75
N THR A 144 -8.95 8.68 7.13
CA THR A 144 -8.93 8.22 8.52
C THR A 144 -7.64 7.49 8.81
N ASP A 145 -7.12 7.64 10.02
CA ASP A 145 -6.00 6.85 10.54
C ASP A 145 -6.42 5.47 11.11
N GLY A 146 -7.71 5.12 10.95
CA GLY A 146 -8.34 3.95 11.55
C GLY A 146 -9.00 4.24 12.90
N THR A 147 -9.05 5.49 13.35
CA THR A 147 -9.79 5.96 14.54
C THR A 147 -11.02 6.79 14.14
N THR A 148 -11.70 7.42 15.11
CA THR A 148 -12.86 8.28 14.85
C THR A 148 -12.51 9.62 14.20
N ALA A 149 -11.23 10.00 14.16
CA ALA A 149 -10.79 11.22 13.52
C ALA A 149 -10.84 11.07 11.99
N THR A 150 -11.57 11.97 11.34
CA THR A 150 -11.63 12.08 9.87
C THR A 150 -11.02 13.42 9.46
N ALA A 151 -10.18 13.40 8.44
CA ALA A 151 -9.61 14.59 7.81
C ALA A 151 -10.08 14.67 6.35
N TYR A 152 -9.95 15.85 5.74
CA TYR A 152 -10.16 15.99 4.31
C TYR A 152 -8.84 15.83 3.57
N CYS A 153 -8.92 15.41 2.32
CA CYS A 153 -7.80 15.32 1.42
C CYS A 153 -8.12 15.95 0.06
N THR A 154 -7.07 16.10 -0.73
CA THR A 154 -7.12 16.45 -2.13
C THR A 154 -6.27 15.46 -2.89
N GLU A 155 -6.80 14.91 -3.97
CA GLU A 155 -6.14 13.85 -4.73
C GLU A 155 -5.80 14.35 -6.14
N PHE A 156 -4.70 13.83 -6.68
CA PHE A 156 -4.11 14.31 -7.92
C PHE A 156 -4.26 13.24 -9.00
N TYR A 157 -4.66 13.65 -10.20
CA TYR A 157 -4.95 12.70 -11.28
C TYR A 157 -4.19 13.03 -12.57
N ILE A 158 -3.76 11.97 -13.26
CA ILE A 158 -3.17 11.99 -14.60
C ILE A 158 -3.79 10.86 -15.41
N ASN A 159 -4.40 11.16 -16.55
CA ASN A 159 -5.13 10.19 -17.39
C ASN A 159 -6.17 9.38 -16.60
N ASP A 160 -6.93 10.05 -15.73
CA ASP A 160 -7.91 9.45 -14.80
C ASP A 160 -7.32 8.42 -13.82
N ILE A 161 -5.99 8.39 -13.64
CA ILE A 161 -5.31 7.59 -12.63
C ILE A 161 -4.91 8.51 -11.46
N GLU A 162 -5.36 8.18 -10.26
CA GLU A 162 -4.93 8.85 -9.02
C GLU A 162 -3.43 8.59 -8.78
N ILE A 163 -2.60 9.63 -8.74
CA ILE A 163 -1.15 9.50 -8.52
C ILE A 163 -0.74 9.69 -7.06
N GLY A 164 -1.62 10.27 -6.24
CA GLY A 164 -1.39 10.51 -4.82
C GLY A 164 -2.34 11.54 -4.23
N ASN A 165 -2.23 11.72 -2.92
CA ASN A 165 -3.10 12.59 -2.15
C ASN A 165 -2.33 13.46 -1.14
N ILE A 166 -2.90 14.62 -0.81
CA ILE A 166 -2.46 15.47 0.30
C ILE A 166 -3.62 15.55 1.29
N VAL A 167 -3.38 15.10 2.51
CA VAL A 167 -4.31 15.12 3.63
C VAL A 167 -3.90 16.24 4.58
N ASN A 168 -4.88 16.92 5.20
CA ASN A 168 -4.63 17.93 6.22
C ASN A 168 -5.21 17.51 7.59
N PRO A 169 -4.59 16.54 8.30
CA PRO A 169 -5.09 16.09 9.59
C PRO A 169 -5.10 17.21 10.63
N GLY A 170 -6.21 17.34 11.35
CA GLY A 170 -6.34 18.34 12.43
C GLY A 170 -6.32 19.80 11.99
N GLY A 171 -6.27 20.09 10.68
CA GLY A 171 -6.15 21.45 10.16
C GLY A 171 -4.72 22.04 10.21
N ASP A 172 -3.79 21.36 10.89
CA ASP A 172 -2.47 21.89 11.22
C ASP A 172 -1.31 20.94 10.90
N CYS A 173 -1.61 19.71 10.48
CA CYS A 173 -0.62 18.75 10.01
C CYS A 173 -0.80 18.45 8.52
N ILE A 174 0.24 17.88 7.91
CA ILE A 174 0.20 17.40 6.53
C ILE A 174 0.61 15.92 6.53
N ASP A 175 -0.21 15.10 5.89
CA ASP A 175 0.10 13.73 5.52
C ASP A 175 -0.04 13.60 4.01
N VAL A 176 1.05 13.28 3.31
CA VAL A 176 1.05 13.08 1.86
C VAL A 176 1.47 11.66 1.53
N GLY A 177 0.76 11.03 0.60
CA GLY A 177 1.15 9.75 0.00
C GLY A 177 0.97 9.75 -1.52
N PHE A 178 2.08 9.66 -2.26
CA PHE A 178 2.07 9.44 -3.71
C PHE A 178 2.53 8.02 -4.03
N GLY A 179 1.88 7.37 -4.99
CA GLY A 179 2.24 6.02 -5.43
C GLY A 179 3.50 6.02 -6.29
N TYR A 180 4.59 5.44 -5.80
CA TYR A 180 5.86 5.37 -6.52
C TYR A 180 5.71 4.68 -7.88
N GLU A 181 5.10 3.50 -7.90
CA GLU A 181 4.96 2.66 -9.10
C GLU A 181 4.04 3.34 -10.13
N ARG A 182 3.02 4.07 -9.67
CA ARG A 182 2.15 4.87 -10.56
C ARG A 182 2.93 6.00 -11.23
N LEU A 183 3.75 6.73 -10.46
CA LEU A 183 4.63 7.76 -11.01
C LEU A 183 5.71 7.18 -11.93
N ASP A 184 6.27 6.02 -11.56
CA ASP A 184 7.30 5.34 -12.35
C ASP A 184 6.75 4.85 -13.70
N HIS A 185 5.53 4.33 -13.71
CA HIS A 185 4.79 4.02 -14.94
C HIS A 185 4.67 5.26 -15.85
N LEU A 186 4.23 6.39 -15.29
CA LEU A 186 4.00 7.62 -16.07
C LEU A 186 5.31 8.25 -16.59
N VAL A 187 6.39 8.20 -15.81
CA VAL A 187 7.68 8.80 -16.17
C VAL A 187 8.49 7.90 -17.10
N ASN A 188 8.58 6.61 -16.78
CA ASN A 188 9.51 5.68 -17.41
C ASN A 188 8.84 4.68 -18.34
N GLY A 189 7.49 4.66 -18.41
CA GLY A 189 6.75 3.68 -19.21
C GLY A 189 6.85 2.25 -18.68
N VAL A 190 7.23 2.08 -17.41
CA VAL A 190 7.32 0.77 -16.76
C VAL A 190 5.93 0.17 -16.70
N LYS A 191 5.69 -0.93 -17.41
CA LYS A 191 4.39 -1.58 -17.44
C LYS A 191 4.07 -2.16 -16.07
N LEU A 192 2.82 -2.02 -15.63
CA LEU A 192 2.35 -2.74 -14.46
C LEU A 192 2.46 -4.25 -14.69
N ASP A 193 2.90 -4.92 -13.65
CA ASP A 193 3.15 -6.35 -13.67
C ASP A 193 1.86 -7.15 -13.80
N ASN A 194 1.98 -8.34 -14.41
CA ASN A 194 0.87 -9.29 -14.39
C ASN A 194 0.66 -9.85 -12.99
N ARG A 195 -0.50 -10.48 -12.76
CA ARG A 195 -0.87 -11.05 -11.44
C ARG A 195 0.22 -11.93 -10.82
N VAL A 196 0.91 -12.75 -11.62
CA VAL A 196 1.96 -13.65 -11.14
C VAL A 196 3.16 -12.87 -10.60
N ALA A 197 3.60 -11.84 -11.33
CA ALA A 197 4.71 -10.99 -10.92
C ALA A 197 4.37 -10.17 -9.66
N ILE A 198 3.17 -9.56 -9.59
CA ILE A 198 2.70 -8.83 -8.40
C ILE A 198 2.70 -9.73 -7.16
N MET A 199 2.16 -10.95 -7.29
CA MET A 199 2.09 -11.89 -6.18
C MET A 199 3.49 -12.37 -5.75
N LYS A 200 4.38 -12.64 -6.70
CA LYS A 200 5.76 -13.03 -6.43
C LYS A 200 6.52 -11.94 -5.69
N GLU A 201 6.45 -10.70 -6.18
CA GLU A 201 7.10 -9.55 -5.54
C GLU A 201 6.57 -9.34 -4.12
N THR A 202 5.25 -9.33 -3.95
CA THR A 202 4.61 -9.22 -2.63
C THR A 202 5.11 -10.31 -1.68
N LEU A 203 5.18 -11.57 -2.12
CA LEU A 203 5.69 -12.67 -1.31
C LEU A 203 7.15 -12.48 -0.91
N CYS A 204 8.01 -12.05 -1.83
CA CYS A 204 9.41 -11.78 -1.55
C CYS A 204 9.54 -10.69 -0.48
N VAL A 205 8.88 -9.55 -0.68
CA VAL A 205 8.92 -8.43 0.27
C VAL A 205 8.40 -8.82 1.66
N MET A 206 7.34 -9.63 1.73
CA MET A 206 6.85 -10.14 3.02
C MET A 206 7.89 -11.03 3.70
N ILE A 207 8.51 -11.95 2.97
CA ILE A 207 9.49 -12.87 3.53
C ILE A 207 10.76 -12.13 3.96
N ASP A 208 11.27 -11.22 3.14
CA ASP A 208 12.40 -10.33 3.45
C ASP A 208 12.10 -9.43 4.67
N SER A 209 10.84 -9.03 4.85
CA SER A 209 10.40 -8.30 6.04
C SER A 209 10.31 -9.17 7.30
N GLY A 210 10.58 -10.48 7.21
CA GLY A 210 10.62 -11.43 8.32
C GLY A 210 9.32 -12.22 8.53
N PHE A 211 8.38 -12.17 7.58
CA PHE A 211 7.15 -12.94 7.68
C PHE A 211 7.31 -14.36 7.11
N SER A 212 6.64 -15.32 7.72
CA SER A 212 6.68 -16.73 7.30
C SER A 212 5.28 -17.34 7.27
N PRO A 213 5.06 -18.41 6.48
CA PRO A 213 3.77 -19.09 6.41
C PRO A 213 3.33 -19.62 7.79
N GLY A 214 2.15 -19.20 8.26
CA GLY A 214 1.67 -19.48 9.62
C GLY A 214 0.15 -19.60 9.73
N PRO A 215 -0.38 -20.13 10.85
CA PRO A 215 -1.82 -20.37 11.01
C PRO A 215 -2.64 -19.12 11.35
N THR A 216 -2.01 -18.01 11.73
CA THR A 216 -2.68 -16.81 12.25
C THR A 216 -2.02 -15.52 11.72
N LYS A 217 -2.74 -14.40 11.84
CA LYS A 217 -2.27 -13.04 11.51
C LYS A 217 -1.56 -12.98 10.15
N GLN A 218 -0.38 -12.36 10.07
CA GLN A 218 0.41 -12.22 8.86
C GLN A 218 0.74 -13.57 8.23
N GLY A 219 1.04 -14.59 9.05
CA GLY A 219 1.36 -15.91 8.55
C GLY A 219 0.21 -16.56 7.76
N SER A 220 -1.04 -16.33 8.17
CA SER A 220 -2.20 -16.83 7.42
C SER A 220 -2.37 -16.14 6.06
N ILE A 221 -1.95 -14.88 5.96
CA ILE A 221 -1.94 -14.12 4.70
C ILE A 221 -0.84 -14.64 3.77
N VAL A 222 0.37 -14.87 4.29
CA VAL A 222 1.48 -15.47 3.53
C VAL A 222 1.07 -16.84 2.98
N ARG A 223 0.40 -17.69 3.78
CA ARG A 223 -0.14 -18.98 3.30
C ARG A 223 -1.14 -18.82 2.17
N ARG A 224 -2.08 -17.89 2.31
CA ARG A 224 -3.10 -17.60 1.29
C ARG A 224 -2.44 -17.14 -0.01
N LEU A 225 -1.48 -16.22 0.06
CA LEU A 225 -0.74 -15.74 -1.10
C LEU A 225 0.03 -16.85 -1.80
N ILE A 226 0.76 -17.70 -1.06
CA ILE A 226 1.46 -18.85 -1.64
C ILE A 226 0.46 -19.77 -2.32
N ARG A 227 -0.67 -20.11 -1.66
CA ARG A 227 -1.71 -20.97 -2.25
C ARG A 227 -2.21 -20.42 -3.57
N ASP A 228 -2.56 -19.15 -3.61
CA ASP A 228 -3.16 -18.54 -4.79
C ASP A 228 -2.10 -18.36 -5.90
N TYR A 229 -0.85 -18.04 -5.56
CA TYR A 229 0.29 -18.00 -6.48
C TYR A 229 0.53 -19.37 -7.15
N SER A 230 0.43 -20.44 -6.37
CA SER A 230 0.62 -21.83 -6.82
C SER A 230 -0.43 -22.30 -7.83
N LYS A 231 -1.60 -21.66 -7.86
CA LYS A 231 -2.65 -21.95 -8.84
C LYS A 231 -2.35 -21.32 -10.20
N LEU A 232 -1.47 -20.32 -10.23
CA LEU A 232 -1.17 -19.52 -11.43
C LEU A 232 0.12 -19.96 -12.11
N THR A 233 1.10 -20.46 -11.35
CA THR A 233 2.41 -20.85 -11.89
C THR A 233 3.08 -21.93 -11.04
N GLU A 234 4.00 -22.66 -11.66
CA GLU A 234 5.00 -23.45 -10.93
C GLU A 234 6.08 -22.51 -10.37
N VAL A 235 6.65 -22.88 -9.22
CA VAL A 235 7.75 -22.12 -8.60
C VAL A 235 9.04 -22.52 -9.29
N ASN A 236 9.81 -21.52 -9.73
CA ASN A 236 11.13 -21.75 -10.29
C ASN A 236 12.16 -21.93 -9.15
N PRO A 237 13.00 -22.98 -9.17
CA PRO A 237 14.09 -23.16 -8.19
C PRO A 237 15.05 -21.97 -8.05
N GLU A 238 15.17 -21.15 -9.09
CA GLU A 238 16.00 -19.93 -9.08
C GLU A 238 15.30 -18.72 -8.45
N ASP A 239 14.02 -18.85 -8.06
CA ASP A 239 13.27 -17.75 -7.48
C ASP A 239 13.69 -17.48 -6.02
N PRO A 240 13.70 -16.21 -5.58
CA PRO A 240 13.92 -15.87 -4.19
C PRO A 240 12.96 -16.62 -3.27
N HIS A 241 13.48 -17.10 -2.13
CA HIS A 241 12.73 -17.85 -1.13
C HIS A 241 12.04 -19.12 -1.66
N TYR A 242 12.56 -19.72 -2.74
CA TYR A 242 12.05 -20.96 -3.31
C TYR A 242 11.75 -22.01 -2.24
N ASP A 243 12.68 -22.28 -1.32
CA ASP A 243 12.51 -23.31 -0.28
C ASP A 243 11.28 -23.06 0.61
N ILE A 244 11.02 -21.80 0.98
CA ILE A 244 9.89 -21.43 1.85
C ILE A 244 8.58 -21.60 1.08
N ILE A 245 8.53 -21.08 -0.15
CA ILE A 245 7.34 -21.15 -1.00
C ILE A 245 7.03 -22.60 -1.34
N LYS A 246 8.05 -23.37 -1.73
CA LYS A 246 7.95 -24.78 -2.11
C LYS A 246 7.53 -25.66 -0.95
N ALA A 247 8.12 -25.49 0.24
CA ALA A 247 7.73 -26.25 1.43
C ALA A 247 6.25 -26.02 1.81
N GLU A 248 5.78 -24.77 1.72
CA GLU A 248 4.36 -24.46 1.98
C GLU A 248 3.44 -25.01 0.88
N GLN A 249 3.86 -25.00 -0.39
CA GLN A 249 3.14 -25.68 -1.47
C GLN A 249 2.99 -27.17 -1.23
N ASP A 250 4.08 -27.86 -0.90
CA ASP A 250 4.08 -29.30 -0.68
C ASP A 250 3.22 -29.65 0.55
N ARG A 251 3.25 -28.81 1.60
CA ARG A 251 2.33 -28.92 2.75
C ARG A 251 0.87 -28.84 2.31
N GLN A 252 0.52 -27.89 1.44
CA GLN A 252 -0.85 -27.69 0.96
C GLN A 252 -1.32 -28.86 0.07
N ARG A 253 -0.46 -29.33 -0.85
CA ARG A 253 -0.74 -30.51 -1.69
C ARG A 253 -0.99 -31.76 -0.84
N ALA A 254 -0.13 -32.01 0.17
CA ALA A 254 -0.31 -33.13 1.08
C ALA A 254 -1.64 -33.07 1.85
N GLN A 255 -2.14 -31.88 2.20
CA GLN A 255 -3.46 -31.74 2.81
C GLN A 255 -4.61 -32.04 1.84
N GLN A 256 -4.51 -31.59 0.59
CA GLN A 256 -5.49 -31.89 -0.46
C GLN A 256 -5.56 -33.41 -0.72
N GLU A 257 -4.40 -34.06 -0.89
CA GLU A 257 -4.33 -35.51 -1.07
C GLU A 257 -4.94 -36.27 0.12
N LYS A 258 -4.57 -35.87 1.34
CA LYS A 258 -5.14 -36.43 2.58
C LYS A 258 -6.65 -36.25 2.62
N TYR A 259 -7.17 -35.09 2.23
CA TYR A 259 -8.61 -34.86 2.13
C TYR A 259 -9.26 -35.82 1.13
N HIS A 260 -8.75 -35.90 -0.10
CA HIS A 260 -9.31 -36.77 -1.13
C HIS A 260 -9.34 -38.24 -0.71
N ILE A 261 -8.32 -38.71 0.02
CA ILE A 261 -8.29 -40.06 0.59
C ILE A 261 -9.36 -40.22 1.66
N LEU A 262 -9.42 -39.31 2.63
CA LEU A 262 -10.33 -39.43 3.78
C LEU A 262 -11.80 -39.20 3.39
N ASN A 263 -12.08 -38.36 2.40
CA ASN A 263 -13.42 -37.97 1.95
C ASN A 263 -14.12 -39.04 1.10
N LYS A 264 -13.43 -40.14 0.74
CA LYS A 264 -14.06 -41.33 0.14
C LYS A 264 -15.08 -42.00 1.06
N ALA A 265 -14.93 -41.84 2.38
CA ALA A 265 -15.88 -42.40 3.34
C ALA A 265 -17.16 -41.54 3.39
N LYS A 266 -18.32 -42.10 3.01
CA LYS A 266 -19.63 -41.39 3.01
C LYS A 266 -19.94 -40.63 4.30
N ARG A 267 -19.54 -41.17 5.46
CA ARG A 267 -19.73 -40.52 6.77
C ARG A 267 -18.98 -39.19 6.95
N ARG A 268 -17.91 -38.97 6.17
CA ARG A 268 -17.05 -37.77 6.24
C ARG A 268 -17.43 -36.70 5.21
N GLN A 269 -18.16 -37.08 4.15
CA GLN A 269 -18.64 -36.15 3.11
C GLN A 269 -19.62 -35.10 3.63
N ARG A 270 -20.31 -35.39 4.75
CA ARG A 270 -21.27 -34.48 5.40
C ARG A 270 -20.65 -33.61 6.49
N LYS A 271 -19.34 -33.73 6.72
CA LYS A 271 -18.66 -33.01 7.79
C LYS A 271 -18.32 -31.60 7.34
N ASP A 272 -18.58 -30.65 8.24
CA ASP A 272 -18.31 -29.24 8.03
C ASP A 272 -16.80 -28.92 8.09
N ARG A 273 -16.49 -27.67 7.74
CA ARG A 273 -15.13 -27.12 7.72
C ARG A 273 -14.44 -27.24 9.07
N GLU A 274 -15.16 -26.99 10.15
CA GLU A 274 -14.61 -26.98 11.51
C GLU A 274 -14.21 -28.39 11.94
N TRP A 275 -15.01 -29.40 11.61
CA TRP A 275 -14.71 -30.79 11.87
C TRP A 275 -13.43 -31.25 11.14
N TRP A 276 -13.28 -30.88 9.85
CA TRP A 276 -12.09 -31.22 9.06
C TRP A 276 -10.82 -30.57 9.63
N LYS A 277 -10.91 -29.30 10.02
CA LYS A 277 -9.83 -28.56 10.65
C LYS A 277 -9.43 -29.19 11.99
N ASN A 278 -10.40 -29.43 12.87
CA ASN A 278 -10.13 -29.94 14.23
C ASN A 278 -9.71 -31.41 14.26
N THR A 279 -10.28 -32.25 13.39
CA THR A 279 -10.03 -33.71 13.43
C THR A 279 -8.81 -34.12 12.62
N HIS A 280 -8.59 -33.45 11.49
CA HIS A 280 -7.59 -33.88 10.52
C HIS A 280 -6.55 -32.81 10.17
N GLY A 281 -6.69 -31.59 10.72
CA GLY A 281 -5.82 -30.46 10.40
C GLY A 281 -5.97 -30.00 8.95
N ILE A 282 -7.08 -30.36 8.29
CA ILE A 282 -7.34 -30.05 6.88
C ILE A 282 -8.13 -28.76 6.83
N ASP A 283 -7.54 -27.77 6.16
CA ASP A 283 -8.23 -26.54 5.81
C ASP A 283 -8.95 -26.73 4.47
N LEU A 284 -10.29 -26.70 4.48
CA LEU A 284 -11.08 -26.86 3.26
C LEU A 284 -10.93 -25.68 2.29
N ASP A 285 -10.41 -24.53 2.73
CA ASP A 285 -10.07 -23.42 1.83
C ASP A 285 -8.85 -23.73 0.93
N LEU A 286 -8.20 -24.89 1.13
CA LEU A 286 -7.14 -25.39 0.26
C LEU A 286 -7.67 -26.24 -0.89
N LEU A 287 -8.95 -26.65 -0.90
CA LEU A 287 -9.50 -27.60 -1.87
C LEU A 287 -10.03 -26.93 -3.14
#